data_AF-A0A8U0QKG2-F1
#
_entry.id   AF-A0A8U0QKG2-F1
#
_cell.length_a   1.000
_cell.length_b   1.000
_cell.length_c   1.000
_cell.angle_alpha   90.00
_cell.angle_beta   90.00
_cell.angle_gamma   90.00
#
_symmetry.space_group_name_H-M   'P 1'
#
loop_
_entity.id
_entity.type
_entity.pdbx_description
1 polymer ?
#
loop_
_entity_poly.entity_id
_entity_poly.type
_entity_poly.pdbx_seq_one_letter_code
_entity_poly.pdbx_strand_id
1 'polypeptide(L)'
;MLHKDRFASGLCGKSIRTDQRWMTPVEFVTGESALEDPSWRNDIQWDGKPLSVLIESKILVIHKLLCKCKLCSPTAKDRHDHDNDDDCFICRSQGSLICCDECPRSFHQRCHLPNVDDAMLGDNLPWVCTFCVLRTSQSWRYPSQKTYQEALTCRISDHLLECQYLLLCLYQADKDHIIAADPCINVRNYTSVIKTPIWLDRVVEKLQQNLYQSMQHFVSDVLLIFTNCATFNRDNAELRGMGERLKDLFEREFKSTFSIQLQHPTASNCQ
;
A
#
# COMPACT_ATOMS: atom_id res chain seq x y z
N MET A 1 12.70 10.55 0.02
CA MET A 1 13.47 9.88 1.08
C MET A 1 14.76 9.34 0.50
N LEU A 2 15.92 9.54 1.16
CA LEU A 2 17.21 9.00 0.71
C LEU A 2 17.47 7.63 1.33
N HIS A 3 17.84 6.66 0.51
CA HIS A 3 18.23 5.30 0.88
C HIS A 3 19.72 5.10 0.61
N LYS A 4 20.50 5.09 1.70
CA LYS A 4 21.97 5.05 1.66
C LYS A 4 22.48 3.77 0.99
N ASP A 5 21.82 2.64 1.24
CA ASP A 5 22.24 1.34 0.71
C ASP A 5 22.06 1.20 -0.81
N ARG A 6 21.23 2.07 -1.41
CA ARG A 6 21.03 2.17 -2.87
C ARG A 6 21.91 3.24 -3.51
N PHE A 7 22.67 4.02 -2.73
CA PHE A 7 23.51 5.09 -3.27
C PHE A 7 24.77 4.52 -3.93
N ALA A 8 25.06 4.96 -5.16
CA ALA A 8 26.29 4.59 -5.87
C ALA A 8 26.99 5.80 -6.46
N SER A 9 26.32 6.59 -7.31
CA SER A 9 26.87 7.82 -7.88
C SER A 9 25.73 8.81 -8.19
N GLY A 10 26.02 9.90 -8.88
CA GLY A 10 24.97 10.81 -9.36
C GLY A 10 24.08 10.17 -10.42
N LEU A 11 24.63 9.30 -11.27
CA LEU A 11 23.98 8.70 -12.43
C LEU A 11 23.59 7.23 -12.23
N CYS A 12 24.03 6.60 -11.14
CA CYS A 12 23.80 5.19 -10.86
C CYS A 12 23.35 5.01 -9.41
N GLY A 13 22.59 3.94 -9.16
CA GLY A 13 22.01 3.68 -7.85
C GLY A 13 20.83 4.62 -7.57
N LYS A 14 19.62 4.12 -7.83
CA LYS A 14 18.38 4.84 -7.56
C LYS A 14 18.15 4.90 -6.05
N SER A 15 18.74 5.90 -5.42
CA SER A 15 18.79 6.06 -3.96
C SER A 15 17.75 7.02 -3.42
N ILE A 16 17.00 7.71 -4.27
CA ILE A 16 15.99 8.66 -3.86
C ILE A 16 14.62 8.09 -4.18
N ARG A 17 13.85 7.80 -3.12
CA ARG A 17 12.45 7.38 -3.23
C ARG A 17 11.55 8.60 -3.10
N THR A 18 10.87 8.97 -4.20
CA THR A 18 9.73 9.91 -4.19
C THR A 18 8.45 9.15 -3.87
N ASP A 19 7.28 9.79 -3.86
CA ASP A 19 6.01 9.03 -3.73
C ASP A 19 5.71 8.18 -4.97
N GLN A 20 6.21 8.59 -6.14
CA GLN A 20 5.84 8.00 -7.44
C GLN A 20 6.86 7.03 -8.01
N ARG A 21 8.17 7.23 -7.78
CA ARG A 21 9.23 6.42 -8.39
C ARG A 21 10.55 6.49 -7.60
N TRP A 22 11.45 5.57 -7.94
CA TRP A 22 12.86 5.59 -7.56
C TRP A 22 13.70 6.39 -8.55
N MET A 23 14.61 7.22 -8.04
CA MET A 23 15.42 8.14 -8.83
C MET A 23 16.87 8.12 -8.36
N THR A 24 17.80 8.33 -9.29
CA THR A 24 19.18 8.71 -9.01
C THR A 24 19.26 10.19 -8.58
N PRO A 25 20.36 10.62 -7.94
CA PRO A 25 20.53 12.02 -7.59
C PRO A 25 20.41 12.99 -8.77
N VAL A 26 20.95 12.65 -9.94
CA VAL A 26 20.84 13.50 -11.14
C VAL A 26 19.40 13.60 -11.60
N GLU A 27 18.71 12.46 -11.81
CA GLU A 27 17.30 12.45 -12.21
C GLU A 27 16.41 13.27 -11.26
N PHE A 28 16.71 13.26 -9.96
CA PHE A 28 15.93 14.00 -8.98
C PHE A 28 16.03 15.53 -9.15
N VAL A 29 17.19 16.04 -9.59
CA VAL A 29 17.41 17.48 -9.80
C VAL A 29 16.96 17.92 -11.19
N THR A 30 17.29 17.14 -12.21
CA THR A 30 17.07 17.51 -13.62
C THR A 30 15.72 17.03 -14.17
N GLY A 31 14.98 16.23 -13.40
CA GLY A 31 13.77 15.55 -13.86
C GLY A 31 14.11 14.43 -14.84
N GLU A 32 13.46 14.41 -16.00
CA GLU A 32 13.70 13.40 -17.04
C GLU A 32 14.89 13.75 -17.97
N SER A 33 15.59 14.87 -17.70
CA SER A 33 16.76 15.28 -18.48
C SER A 33 18.03 14.56 -17.99
N ALA A 34 18.66 13.75 -18.85
CA ALA A 34 19.84 12.95 -18.51
C ALA A 34 21.17 13.71 -18.50
N LEU A 35 21.16 15.04 -18.38
CA LEU A 35 22.40 15.83 -18.37
C LEU A 35 23.13 15.67 -17.03
N GLU A 36 24.44 15.48 -17.09
CA GLU A 36 25.30 15.50 -15.90
C GLU A 36 25.24 16.90 -15.27
N ASP A 37 24.47 17.04 -14.18
CA ASP A 37 24.47 18.25 -13.38
C ASP A 37 25.24 18.03 -12.08
N PRO A 38 26.46 18.57 -11.90
CA PRO A 38 27.21 18.40 -10.66
C PRO A 38 26.55 19.07 -9.44
N SER A 39 25.52 19.90 -9.64
CA SER A 39 24.78 20.61 -8.58
C SER A 39 24.11 19.67 -7.57
N TRP A 40 23.75 18.44 -7.96
CA TRP A 40 23.00 17.50 -7.11
C TRP A 40 23.66 17.24 -5.75
N ARG A 41 24.98 17.38 -5.66
CA ARG A 41 25.75 17.22 -4.42
C ARG A 41 25.37 18.29 -3.38
N ASN A 42 25.06 19.49 -3.82
CA ASN A 42 24.75 20.62 -2.94
C ASN A 42 23.24 20.90 -2.86
N ASP A 43 22.51 20.63 -3.94
CA ASP A 43 21.09 20.96 -4.05
C ASP A 43 20.20 19.95 -3.33
N ILE A 44 20.62 18.69 -3.27
CA ILE A 44 19.89 17.66 -2.55
C ILE A 44 20.31 17.68 -1.09
N GLN A 45 19.31 17.79 -0.21
CA GLN A 45 19.50 17.81 1.23
C GLN A 45 18.83 16.60 1.89
N TRP A 46 19.52 16.04 2.88
CA TRP A 46 18.97 15.00 3.75
C TRP A 46 19.21 15.42 5.21
N ASP A 47 18.11 15.54 5.96
CA ASP A 47 18.12 16.06 7.34
C ASP A 47 18.83 17.43 7.45
N GLY A 48 18.51 18.34 6.52
CA GLY A 48 19.09 19.69 6.43
C GLY A 48 20.56 19.74 5.97
N LYS A 49 21.19 18.60 5.67
CA LYS A 49 22.59 18.54 5.21
C LYS A 49 22.68 18.22 3.73
N PRO A 50 23.49 18.95 2.95
CA PRO A 50 23.76 18.60 1.55
C PRO A 50 24.41 17.22 1.40
N LEU A 51 24.18 16.55 0.28
CA LEU A 51 24.81 15.25 0.02
C LEU A 51 26.34 15.33 -0.04
N SER A 52 26.92 16.47 -0.45
CA SER A 52 28.36 16.74 -0.43
C SER A 52 28.95 16.51 0.95
N VAL A 53 28.30 17.04 2.00
CA VAL A 53 28.70 16.86 3.40
C VAL A 53 28.63 15.38 3.81
N LEU A 54 27.60 14.65 3.37
CA LEU A 54 27.46 13.23 3.65
C LEU A 54 28.53 12.38 2.94
N ILE A 55 28.92 12.77 1.73
CA ILE A 55 30.00 12.14 0.97
C ILE A 55 31.35 12.39 1.62
N GLU A 56 31.64 13.63 2.01
CA GLU A 56 32.86 14.01 2.73
C GLU A 56 32.99 13.27 4.06
N SER A 57 31.87 13.13 4.77
CA SER A 57 31.76 12.37 6.03
C SER A 57 31.79 10.84 5.83
N LYS A 58 31.90 10.36 4.59
CA LYS A 58 31.86 8.94 4.20
C LYS A 58 30.60 8.20 4.65
N ILE A 59 29.51 8.93 4.90
CA ILE A 59 28.18 8.36 5.13
C ILE A 59 27.60 7.86 3.81
N LEU A 60 27.86 8.59 2.73
CA LEU A 60 27.61 8.16 1.36
C LEU A 60 28.94 7.88 0.67
N VAL A 61 29.08 6.70 0.08
CA VAL A 61 30.31 6.29 -0.60
C VAL A 61 30.07 6.29 -2.09
N ILE A 62 30.79 7.15 -2.82
CA ILE A 62 30.73 7.15 -4.28
C ILE A 62 31.49 5.95 -4.82
N HIS A 63 30.81 5.16 -5.64
CA HIS A 63 31.39 4.06 -6.37
C HIS A 63 32.37 4.56 -7.44
N LYS A 64 33.43 3.78 -7.67
CA LYS A 64 34.40 4.07 -8.74
C LYS A 64 33.73 3.96 -10.11
N LEU A 65 34.21 4.72 -11.09
CA LEU A 65 33.67 4.75 -12.46
C LEU A 65 33.53 3.37 -13.12
N LEU A 66 34.45 2.43 -12.82
CA LEU A 66 34.46 1.08 -13.35
C LEU A 66 33.89 0.02 -12.38
N CYS A 67 33.07 0.44 -11.42
CA CYS A 67 32.42 -0.48 -10.48
C CYS A 67 31.45 -1.42 -11.21
N LYS A 68 31.60 -2.73 -11.00
CA LYS A 68 30.77 -3.78 -11.63
C LYS A 68 29.66 -4.31 -10.72
N CYS A 69 29.33 -3.59 -9.64
CA CYS A 69 28.24 -4.00 -8.75
C CYS A 69 26.88 -3.85 -9.46
N LYS A 70 25.84 -4.48 -8.90
CA LYS A 70 24.48 -4.44 -9.45
C LYS A 70 23.94 -3.01 -9.65
N LEU A 71 24.25 -2.09 -8.74
CA LEU A 71 23.79 -0.69 -8.83
C LEU A 71 24.43 0.10 -9.99
N CYS A 72 25.69 -0.20 -10.32
CA CYS A 72 26.45 0.52 -11.36
C CYS A 72 26.40 -0.18 -12.72
N SER A 73 26.16 -1.49 -12.74
CA SER A 73 26.12 -2.31 -13.95
C SER A 73 24.95 -3.31 -13.87
N PRO A 74 23.70 -2.83 -13.81
CA PRO A 74 22.54 -3.70 -13.64
C PRO A 74 22.27 -4.54 -14.90
N THR A 75 21.88 -5.79 -14.69
CA THR A 75 21.22 -6.60 -15.73
C THR A 75 19.82 -6.05 -16.03
N ALA A 76 19.13 -6.61 -17.03
CA ALA A 76 17.74 -6.22 -17.32
C ALA A 76 16.82 -6.48 -16.12
N LYS A 77 17.02 -7.59 -15.41
CA LYS A 77 16.27 -7.92 -14.19
C LYS A 77 16.59 -6.96 -13.06
N ASP A 78 17.87 -6.67 -12.82
CA ASP A 78 18.26 -5.74 -11.75
C ASP A 78 17.67 -4.34 -11.98
N ARG A 79 17.51 -3.90 -13.25
CA ARG A 79 16.88 -2.61 -13.57
C ARG A 79 15.43 -2.54 -13.10
N HIS A 80 14.65 -3.58 -13.35
CA HIS A 80 13.26 -3.67 -12.88
C HIS A 80 13.20 -3.70 -11.35
N ASP A 81 14.04 -4.52 -10.71
CA ASP A 81 14.09 -4.60 -9.24
C ASP A 81 14.48 -3.24 -8.61
N HIS A 82 15.34 -2.44 -9.26
CA HIS A 82 15.72 -1.11 -8.78
C HIS A 82 14.61 -0.07 -8.91
N ASP A 83 13.60 -0.29 -9.76
CA ASP A 83 12.44 0.59 -9.91
C ASP A 83 11.37 0.34 -8.85
N ASN A 84 11.53 -0.72 -8.05
CA ASN A 84 10.60 -1.15 -7.03
C ASN A 84 11.21 -1.13 -5.63
N ASP A 85 10.36 -1.17 -4.61
CA ASP A 85 10.71 -1.11 -3.20
C ASP A 85 11.37 -2.44 -2.73
N ASP A 86 12.38 -2.37 -1.86
CA ASP A 86 13.05 -3.57 -1.31
C ASP A 86 12.23 -4.31 -0.24
N ASP A 87 11.18 -3.68 0.26
CA ASP A 87 10.30 -4.22 1.27
C ASP A 87 8.90 -4.39 0.70
N CYS A 88 8.20 -5.43 1.16
CA CYS A 88 6.80 -5.60 0.79
C CYS A 88 5.96 -4.40 1.27
N PHE A 89 5.13 -3.87 0.37
CA PHE A 89 4.23 -2.75 0.62
C PHE A 89 3.23 -3.00 1.77
N ILE A 90 2.91 -4.26 2.02
CA ILE A 90 1.95 -4.68 3.04
C ILE A 90 2.66 -4.98 4.37
N CYS A 91 3.51 -6.00 4.44
CA CYS A 91 4.10 -6.45 5.71
C CYS A 91 5.43 -5.77 6.07
N ARG A 92 5.97 -4.89 5.21
CA ARG A 92 7.21 -4.12 5.45
C ARG A 92 8.44 -4.97 5.72
N SER A 93 8.46 -6.19 5.18
CA SER A 93 9.61 -7.09 5.28
C SER A 93 10.17 -7.42 3.90
N GLN A 94 11.47 -7.72 3.88
CA GLN A 94 12.20 -8.19 2.70
C GLN A 94 11.87 -9.64 2.38
N GLY A 95 12.34 -10.14 1.24
CA GLY A 95 12.26 -11.55 0.86
C GLY A 95 12.03 -11.73 -0.63
N SER A 96 11.30 -12.78 -1.00
CA SER A 96 10.91 -13.03 -2.40
C SER A 96 9.75 -12.12 -2.78
N LEU A 97 10.06 -11.00 -3.42
CA LEU A 97 9.10 -9.98 -3.81
C LEU A 97 8.74 -10.06 -5.28
N ILE A 98 7.50 -9.68 -5.57
CA ILE A 98 6.96 -9.42 -6.90
C ILE A 98 6.86 -7.91 -7.07
N CYS A 99 7.39 -7.43 -8.17
CA CYS A 99 7.48 -6.02 -8.51
C CYS A 99 6.34 -5.64 -9.45
N CYS A 100 5.65 -4.54 -9.17
CA CYS A 100 4.63 -3.98 -10.05
C CYS A 100 5.28 -3.18 -11.18
N ASP A 101 4.85 -3.36 -12.43
CA ASP A 101 5.39 -2.61 -13.57
C ASP A 101 4.92 -1.15 -13.64
N GLU A 102 3.79 -0.82 -13.00
CA GLU A 102 3.15 0.50 -13.06
C GLU A 102 3.34 1.38 -11.82
N CYS A 103 4.06 0.88 -10.80
CA CYS A 103 4.40 1.65 -9.62
C CYS A 103 5.57 1.00 -8.86
N PRO A 104 6.27 1.76 -8.01
CA PRO A 104 7.42 1.26 -7.25
C PRO A 104 7.06 0.25 -6.14
N ARG A 105 5.81 -0.19 -5.99
CA ARG A 105 5.44 -1.12 -4.92
C ARG A 105 5.92 -2.53 -5.24
N SER A 106 6.25 -3.25 -4.17
CA SER A 106 6.63 -4.66 -4.19
C SER A 106 5.77 -5.46 -3.22
N PHE A 107 5.52 -6.74 -3.51
CA PHE A 107 4.62 -7.58 -2.71
C PHE A 107 5.17 -9.00 -2.57
N HIS A 108 5.03 -9.63 -1.40
CA HIS A 108 5.09 -11.09 -1.36
C HIS A 108 3.82 -11.67 -2.01
N GLN A 109 3.95 -12.87 -2.61
CA GLN A 109 2.84 -13.60 -3.24
C GLN A 109 1.58 -13.66 -2.36
N ARG A 110 1.74 -13.92 -1.06
CA ARG A 110 0.65 -14.08 -0.08
C ARG A 110 0.25 -12.78 0.63
N CYS A 111 0.95 -11.68 0.36
CA CYS A 111 0.60 -10.37 0.91
C CYS A 111 -0.27 -9.56 -0.05
N HIS A 112 -0.33 -9.92 -1.33
CA HIS A 112 -1.18 -9.27 -2.32
C HIS A 112 -2.57 -9.93 -2.39
N LEU A 113 -3.58 -9.18 -2.85
CA LEU A 113 -4.92 -9.70 -3.14
C LEU A 113 -5.31 -9.36 -4.60
N PRO A 114 -5.68 -10.37 -5.43
CA PRO A 114 -5.61 -11.79 -5.11
C PRO A 114 -4.17 -12.23 -4.84
N ASN A 115 -4.01 -13.34 -4.11
CA ASN A 115 -2.68 -13.95 -3.95
C ASN A 115 -2.12 -14.21 -5.34
N VAL A 116 -0.86 -13.86 -5.55
CA VAL A 116 -0.22 -13.99 -6.86
C VAL A 116 0.40 -15.38 -6.94
N ASP A 117 0.07 -16.12 -7.98
CA ASP A 117 0.69 -17.41 -8.31
C ASP A 117 1.60 -17.30 -9.53
N ASP A 118 2.39 -18.34 -9.77
CA ASP A 118 3.34 -18.38 -10.89
C ASP A 118 2.63 -18.36 -12.25
N ALA A 119 1.36 -18.78 -12.33
CA ALA A 119 0.58 -18.73 -13.56
C ALA A 119 0.20 -17.29 -13.94
N MET A 120 -0.02 -16.42 -12.94
CA MET A 120 -0.27 -14.99 -13.14
C MET A 120 0.99 -14.20 -13.52
N LEU A 121 2.18 -14.73 -13.21
CA LEU A 121 3.48 -14.11 -13.50
C LEU A 121 4.11 -14.59 -14.83
N GLY A 122 3.30 -15.18 -15.72
CA GLY A 122 3.75 -15.89 -16.92
C GLY A 122 4.91 -15.22 -17.67
N ASP A 123 5.74 -16.02 -18.33
CA ASP A 123 7.03 -15.62 -18.88
C ASP A 123 6.98 -14.30 -19.69
N ASN A 124 7.40 -13.20 -19.05
CA ASN A 124 7.54 -11.85 -19.60
C ASN A 124 6.26 -11.01 -19.83
N LEU A 125 5.13 -11.32 -19.17
CA LEU A 125 3.99 -10.39 -19.17
C LEU A 125 4.10 -9.38 -18.01
N PRO A 126 3.75 -8.10 -18.24
CA PRO A 126 3.76 -7.12 -17.18
C PRO A 126 2.71 -7.46 -16.12
N TRP A 127 3.13 -7.44 -14.85
CA TRP A 127 2.27 -7.61 -13.70
C TRP A 127 1.96 -6.25 -13.06
N VAL A 128 0.66 -5.96 -12.92
CA VAL A 128 0.17 -4.69 -12.38
C VAL A 128 -0.61 -4.97 -11.10
N CYS A 129 -0.18 -4.36 -10.00
CA CYS A 129 -0.83 -4.57 -8.70
C CYS A 129 -2.26 -4.03 -8.65
N THR A 130 -3.08 -4.56 -7.75
CA THR A 130 -4.50 -4.18 -7.56
C THR A 130 -4.72 -2.67 -7.41
N PHE A 131 -3.81 -1.97 -6.75
CA PHE A 131 -3.86 -0.51 -6.62
C PHE A 131 -3.77 0.20 -7.98
N CYS A 132 -2.87 -0.25 -8.86
CA CYS A 132 -2.69 0.32 -10.19
C CYS A 132 -3.81 -0.09 -11.13
N VAL A 133 -4.26 -1.36 -11.09
CA VAL A 133 -5.40 -1.82 -11.89
C VAL A 133 -6.66 -1.02 -11.55
N LEU A 134 -6.96 -0.78 -10.26
CA LEU A 134 -8.12 0.00 -9.85
C LEU A 134 -8.01 1.47 -10.29
N ARG A 135 -6.85 2.09 -10.09
CA ARG A 135 -6.60 3.48 -10.53
C ARG A 135 -6.82 3.64 -12.03
N THR A 136 -6.26 2.73 -12.84
CA THR A 136 -6.40 2.75 -14.30
C THR A 136 -7.83 2.43 -14.73
N SER A 137 -8.53 1.53 -14.04
CA SER A 137 -9.93 1.24 -14.40
C SER A 137 -10.84 2.45 -14.12
N GLN A 138 -10.62 3.16 -13.03
CA GLN A 138 -11.38 4.34 -12.65
C GLN A 138 -11.22 5.50 -13.65
N SER A 139 -10.04 5.68 -14.28
CA SER A 139 -9.84 6.77 -15.26
C SER A 139 -10.72 6.67 -16.50
N TRP A 140 -11.28 5.49 -16.79
CA TRP A 140 -12.14 5.25 -17.96
C TRP A 140 -13.63 5.11 -17.60
N ARG A 141 -13.99 5.16 -16.31
CA ARG A 141 -15.40 5.07 -15.88
C ARG A 141 -16.06 6.43 -16.07
N TYR A 142 -17.23 6.45 -16.71
CA TYR A 142 -18.09 7.63 -16.70
C TYR A 142 -18.45 8.00 -15.26
N PRO A 143 -18.39 9.29 -14.87
CA PRO A 143 -18.76 9.73 -13.54
C PRO A 143 -20.26 9.49 -13.33
N SER A 144 -20.60 8.33 -12.78
CA SER A 144 -21.92 8.02 -12.23
C SER A 144 -21.80 8.09 -10.72
N GLN A 145 -22.59 8.98 -10.12
CA GLN A 145 -22.62 9.14 -8.67
C GLN A 145 -23.54 8.07 -8.10
N LYS A 146 -23.01 7.20 -7.25
CA LYS A 146 -23.80 6.22 -6.49
C LYS A 146 -24.08 6.74 -5.09
N THR A 147 -25.24 6.45 -4.57
CA THR A 147 -25.52 6.55 -3.15
C THR A 147 -24.84 5.41 -2.39
N TYR A 148 -24.65 5.58 -1.08
CA TYR A 148 -24.11 4.53 -0.22
C TYR A 148 -24.98 3.26 -0.28
N GLN A 149 -26.31 3.42 -0.25
CA GLN A 149 -27.24 2.29 -0.29
C GLN A 149 -27.15 1.52 -1.61
N GLU A 150 -27.04 2.19 -2.76
CA GLU A 150 -26.88 1.54 -4.05
C GLU A 150 -25.57 0.74 -4.12
N ALA A 151 -24.48 1.29 -3.58
CA ALA A 151 -23.21 0.57 -3.49
C ALA A 151 -23.33 -0.72 -2.67
N LEU A 152 -24.03 -0.70 -1.53
CA LEU A 152 -24.25 -1.89 -0.70
C LEU A 152 -25.08 -2.98 -1.40
N THR A 153 -25.99 -2.61 -2.29
CA THR A 153 -26.83 -3.58 -3.03
C THR A 153 -26.13 -4.24 -4.22
N CYS A 154 -24.94 -3.76 -4.59
CA CYS A 154 -24.20 -4.32 -5.72
C CYS A 154 -23.78 -5.78 -5.43
N ARG A 155 -23.77 -6.61 -6.46
CA ARG A 155 -23.25 -7.98 -6.37
C ARG A 155 -21.74 -7.94 -6.16
N ILE A 156 -21.25 -8.77 -5.26
CA ILE A 156 -19.81 -8.74 -4.95
C ILE A 156 -18.95 -9.26 -6.12
N SER A 157 -19.49 -10.18 -6.93
CA SER A 157 -18.82 -10.75 -8.11
C SER A 157 -18.38 -9.67 -9.10
N ASP A 158 -19.13 -8.57 -9.18
CA ASP A 158 -18.90 -7.49 -10.12
C ASP A 158 -17.91 -6.45 -9.56
N HIS A 159 -17.51 -6.60 -8.30
CA HIS A 159 -16.72 -5.64 -7.53
C HIS A 159 -15.59 -6.31 -6.71
N LEU A 160 -15.08 -7.45 -7.18
CA LEU A 160 -14.00 -8.17 -6.49
C LEU A 160 -12.71 -7.33 -6.40
N LEU A 161 -12.39 -6.58 -7.46
CA LEU A 161 -11.22 -5.70 -7.48
C LEU A 161 -11.33 -4.62 -6.39
N GLU A 162 -12.49 -3.97 -6.28
CA GLU A 162 -12.78 -2.99 -5.24
C GLU A 162 -12.68 -3.60 -3.83
N CYS A 163 -13.21 -4.81 -3.63
CA CYS A 163 -13.09 -5.51 -2.35
C CYS A 163 -11.64 -5.83 -1.98
N GLN A 164 -10.86 -6.33 -2.94
CA GLN A 164 -9.44 -6.66 -2.76
C GLN A 164 -8.62 -5.40 -2.43
N TYR A 165 -8.87 -4.29 -3.13
CA TYR A 165 -8.26 -2.99 -2.83
C TYR A 165 -8.54 -2.54 -1.41
N LEU A 166 -9.81 -2.56 -0.97
CA LEU A 166 -10.19 -2.13 0.37
C LEU A 166 -9.53 -2.96 1.47
N LEU A 167 -9.42 -4.27 1.27
CA LEU A 167 -8.73 -5.17 2.18
C LEU A 167 -7.21 -4.90 2.22
N LEU A 168 -6.58 -4.66 1.06
CA LEU A 168 -5.16 -4.28 1.00
C LEU A 168 -4.88 -2.95 1.69
N CYS A 169 -5.79 -1.97 1.60
CA CYS A 169 -5.68 -0.72 2.36
C CYS A 169 -5.69 -0.99 3.88
N LEU A 170 -6.53 -1.89 4.35
CA LEU A 170 -6.58 -2.27 5.77
C LEU A 170 -5.32 -3.01 6.22
N TYR A 171 -4.84 -3.99 5.45
CA TYR A 171 -3.58 -4.68 5.75
C TYR A 171 -2.39 -3.72 5.82
N GLN A 172 -2.34 -2.75 4.90
CA GLN A 172 -1.25 -1.77 4.85
C GLN A 172 -1.25 -0.82 6.07
N ALA A 173 -2.42 -0.58 6.66
CA ALA A 173 -2.59 0.29 7.83
C ALA A 173 -2.48 -0.47 9.16
N ASP A 174 -2.80 -1.76 9.20
CA ASP A 174 -2.67 -2.63 10.38
C ASP A 174 -1.23 -3.15 10.57
N LYS A 175 -0.32 -2.22 10.92
CA LYS A 175 1.13 -2.50 11.03
C LYS A 175 1.48 -3.59 12.04
N ASP A 176 0.71 -3.69 13.11
CA ASP A 176 0.96 -4.62 14.22
C ASP A 176 0.10 -5.90 14.12
N HIS A 177 -0.59 -6.09 12.99
CA HIS A 177 -1.45 -7.24 12.71
C HIS A 177 -2.53 -7.49 13.77
N ILE A 178 -3.06 -6.43 14.38
CA ILE A 178 -3.99 -6.50 15.51
C ILE A 178 -5.38 -6.95 15.05
N ILE A 179 -5.83 -6.47 13.89
CA ILE A 179 -7.11 -6.86 13.32
C ILE A 179 -6.97 -7.94 12.25
N ALA A 180 -5.74 -8.19 11.80
CA ALA A 180 -5.44 -9.19 10.80
C ALA A 180 -5.54 -10.62 11.33
N ALA A 181 -4.95 -10.92 12.49
CA ALA A 181 -4.90 -12.27 13.04
C ALA A 181 -6.17 -12.68 13.81
N ASP A 182 -6.41 -13.98 13.97
CA ASP A 182 -7.51 -14.50 14.78
C ASP A 182 -7.33 -14.12 16.27
N PRO A 183 -8.19 -13.24 16.83
CA PRO A 183 -8.08 -12.85 18.23
C PRO A 183 -8.41 -14.00 19.19
N CYS A 184 -9.15 -15.02 18.76
CA CYS A 184 -9.52 -16.16 19.62
C CYS A 184 -8.32 -17.01 20.01
N ILE A 185 -7.24 -16.98 19.22
CA ILE A 185 -6.00 -17.70 19.50
C ILE A 185 -5.14 -16.94 20.52
N ASN A 186 -5.08 -15.61 20.39
CA ASN A 186 -4.08 -14.79 21.08
C ASN A 186 -4.65 -14.00 22.27
N VAL A 187 -5.98 -13.84 22.36
CA VAL A 187 -6.64 -12.97 23.34
C VAL A 187 -7.48 -13.79 24.31
N ARG A 188 -7.10 -13.76 25.59
CA ARG A 188 -7.82 -14.47 26.65
C ARG A 188 -9.25 -13.94 26.80
N ASN A 189 -10.20 -14.85 26.95
CA ASN A 189 -11.63 -14.58 27.16
C ASN A 189 -12.31 -13.77 26.05
N TYR A 190 -11.72 -13.72 24.84
CA TYR A 190 -12.29 -12.94 23.73
C TYR A 190 -13.71 -13.37 23.38
N THR A 191 -13.94 -14.67 23.20
CA THR A 191 -15.24 -15.26 22.87
C THR A 191 -16.26 -15.21 24.02
N SER A 192 -15.80 -14.98 25.26
CA SER A 192 -16.70 -14.74 26.39
C SER A 192 -17.42 -13.39 26.24
N VAL A 193 -16.72 -12.38 25.69
CA VAL A 193 -17.24 -11.02 25.48
C VAL A 193 -17.86 -10.87 24.09
N ILE A 194 -17.13 -11.28 23.05
CA ILE A 194 -17.51 -11.11 21.64
C ILE A 194 -18.23 -12.35 21.12
N LYS A 195 -19.48 -12.17 20.70
CA LYS A 195 -20.38 -13.27 20.28
C LYS A 195 -20.22 -13.67 18.82
N THR A 196 -19.79 -12.75 17.98
CA THR A 196 -19.55 -12.99 16.56
C THR A 196 -18.12 -12.57 16.21
N PRO A 197 -17.10 -13.39 16.50
CA PRO A 197 -15.72 -13.08 16.14
C PRO A 197 -15.55 -12.96 14.63
N ILE A 198 -14.80 -11.95 14.20
CA ILE A 198 -14.38 -11.72 12.82
C ILE A 198 -13.06 -10.94 12.85
N TRP A 199 -12.19 -11.19 11.87
CA TRP A 199 -10.88 -10.58 11.69
C TRP A 199 -10.56 -10.50 10.19
N LEU A 200 -9.53 -9.76 9.80
CA LEU A 200 -9.28 -9.44 8.39
C LEU A 200 -8.99 -10.69 7.54
N ASP A 201 -8.14 -11.60 8.03
CA ASP A 201 -7.85 -12.86 7.32
C ASP A 201 -9.13 -13.68 7.10
N ARG A 202 -10.06 -13.69 8.08
CA ARG A 202 -11.35 -14.36 7.92
C ARG A 202 -12.22 -13.70 6.86
N VAL A 203 -12.20 -12.37 6.75
CA VAL A 203 -12.92 -11.67 5.69
C VAL A 203 -12.34 -12.01 4.32
N VAL A 204 -11.01 -12.10 4.19
CA VAL A 204 -10.33 -12.54 2.96
C VAL A 204 -10.72 -13.97 2.59
N GLU A 205 -10.69 -14.90 3.55
CA GLU A 205 -11.11 -16.28 3.33
C GLU A 205 -12.55 -16.36 2.81
N LYS A 206 -13.48 -15.62 3.46
CA LYS A 206 -14.89 -15.57 3.04
C LYS A 206 -15.05 -14.98 1.64
N LEU A 207 -14.25 -13.99 1.28
CA LEU A 207 -14.25 -13.41 -0.07
C LEU A 207 -13.77 -14.43 -1.11
N GLN A 208 -12.64 -15.11 -0.85
CA GLN A 208 -12.06 -16.11 -1.76
C GLN A 208 -12.94 -17.35 -1.92
N GLN A 209 -13.68 -17.71 -0.88
CA GLN A 209 -14.65 -18.82 -0.91
C GLN A 209 -16.02 -18.42 -1.48
N ASN A 210 -16.17 -17.20 -2.01
CA ASN A 210 -17.43 -16.66 -2.57
C ASN A 210 -18.61 -16.72 -1.57
N LEU A 211 -18.33 -16.53 -0.27
CA LEU A 211 -19.35 -16.59 0.79
C LEU A 211 -20.16 -15.29 0.94
N TYR A 212 -19.79 -14.24 0.22
CA TYR A 212 -20.56 -13.01 0.13
C TYR A 212 -21.34 -12.98 -1.19
N GLN A 213 -22.61 -12.55 -1.13
CA GLN A 213 -23.45 -12.37 -2.32
C GLN A 213 -23.54 -10.90 -2.74
N SER A 214 -23.46 -9.98 -1.78
CA SER A 214 -23.60 -8.53 -1.98
C SER A 214 -22.52 -7.77 -1.22
N MET A 215 -22.27 -6.54 -1.65
CA MET A 215 -21.39 -5.61 -0.95
C MET A 215 -21.83 -5.37 0.50
N GLN A 216 -23.14 -5.40 0.78
CA GLN A 216 -23.67 -5.26 2.13
C GLN A 216 -23.12 -6.31 3.10
N HIS A 217 -23.07 -7.59 2.70
CA HIS A 217 -22.55 -8.65 3.58
C HIS A 217 -21.05 -8.48 3.85
N PHE A 218 -20.28 -8.12 2.82
CA PHE A 218 -18.85 -7.84 2.95
C PHE A 218 -18.58 -6.64 3.87
N VAL A 219 -19.24 -5.50 3.61
CA VAL A 219 -19.10 -4.27 4.42
C VAL A 219 -19.51 -4.51 5.87
N SER A 220 -20.58 -5.28 6.10
CA SER A 220 -21.05 -5.61 7.46
C SER A 220 -19.98 -6.36 8.25
N ASP A 221 -19.32 -7.35 7.65
CA ASP A 221 -18.25 -8.11 8.32
C ASP A 221 -17.01 -7.25 8.59
N VAL A 222 -16.62 -6.38 7.64
CA VAL A 222 -15.50 -5.45 7.86
C VAL A 222 -15.80 -4.47 8.99
N LEU A 223 -16.99 -3.87 9.02
CA LEU A 223 -17.38 -2.95 10.09
C LEU A 223 -17.54 -3.67 11.45
N LEU A 224 -17.89 -4.95 11.44
CA LEU A 224 -17.98 -5.77 12.64
C LEU A 224 -16.59 -5.99 13.28
N ILE A 225 -15.50 -6.04 12.51
CA ILE A 225 -14.13 -6.08 13.06
C ILE A 225 -13.90 -4.89 14.00
N PHE A 226 -14.21 -3.67 13.55
CA PHE A 226 -14.01 -2.46 14.34
C PHE A 226 -14.97 -2.38 15.53
N THR A 227 -16.23 -2.81 15.33
CA THR A 227 -17.23 -2.87 16.41
C THR A 227 -16.81 -3.83 17.52
N ASN A 228 -16.29 -5.01 17.16
CA ASN A 228 -15.75 -5.97 18.10
C ASN A 228 -14.51 -5.44 18.81
N CYS A 229 -13.60 -4.79 18.08
CA CYS A 229 -12.42 -4.14 18.65
C CYS A 229 -12.81 -3.11 19.71
N ALA A 230 -13.76 -2.21 19.41
CA ALA A 230 -14.24 -1.21 20.37
C ALA A 230 -14.96 -1.87 21.58
N THR A 231 -15.71 -2.94 21.33
CA THR A 231 -16.48 -3.65 22.37
C THR A 231 -15.59 -4.41 23.35
N PHE A 232 -14.51 -5.04 22.87
CA PHE A 232 -13.58 -5.78 23.71
C PHE A 232 -12.61 -4.83 24.44
N ASN A 233 -12.14 -3.78 23.76
CA ASN A 233 -11.10 -2.87 24.26
C ASN A 233 -11.65 -1.62 24.99
N ARG A 234 -12.76 -1.77 25.74
CA ARG A 234 -13.44 -0.63 26.42
C ARG A 234 -12.56 0.18 27.35
N ASP A 235 -11.55 -0.45 27.94
CA ASP A 235 -10.60 0.20 28.86
C ASP A 235 -9.23 0.47 28.23
N ASN A 236 -9.03 0.12 26.95
CA ASN A 236 -7.79 0.37 26.21
C ASN A 236 -8.00 1.44 25.13
N ALA A 237 -7.67 2.69 25.46
CA ALA A 237 -7.88 3.83 24.57
C ALA A 237 -7.04 3.79 23.29
N GLU A 238 -5.84 3.20 23.35
CA GLU A 238 -4.94 3.08 22.20
C GLU A 238 -5.53 2.16 21.13
N LEU A 239 -5.97 0.96 21.52
CA LEU A 239 -6.57 -0.01 20.60
C LEU A 239 -7.90 0.48 20.03
N ARG A 240 -8.72 1.19 20.83
CA ARG A 240 -9.93 1.83 20.30
C ARG A 240 -9.60 2.93 19.29
N GLY A 241 -8.62 3.77 19.60
CA GLY A 241 -8.17 4.83 18.69
C GLY A 241 -7.63 4.27 17.38
N MET A 242 -6.90 3.15 17.44
CA MET A 242 -6.47 2.40 16.26
C MET A 242 -7.67 1.86 15.46
N GLY A 243 -8.62 1.21 16.13
CA GLY A 243 -9.84 0.68 15.50
C GLY A 243 -10.65 1.76 14.76
N GLU A 244 -10.83 2.94 15.37
CA GLU A 244 -11.54 4.05 14.73
C GLU A 244 -10.78 4.58 13.51
N ARG A 245 -9.45 4.74 13.59
CA ARG A 245 -8.64 5.17 12.43
C ARG A 245 -8.75 4.20 11.24
N LEU A 246 -8.77 2.90 11.50
CA LEU A 246 -8.93 1.88 10.46
C LEU A 246 -10.35 1.86 9.88
N LYS A 247 -11.36 2.10 10.71
CA LYS A 247 -12.75 2.29 10.27
C LYS A 247 -12.90 3.51 9.36
N ASP A 248 -12.35 4.66 9.78
CA ASP A 248 -12.35 5.89 8.99
C ASP A 248 -11.63 5.72 7.64
N LEU A 249 -10.48 5.04 7.65
CA LEU A 249 -9.78 4.65 6.42
C LEU A 249 -10.69 3.84 5.51
N PHE A 250 -11.29 2.75 6.01
CA PHE A 250 -12.16 1.90 5.21
C PHE A 250 -13.35 2.66 4.63
N GLU A 251 -14.05 3.46 5.44
CA GLU A 251 -15.20 4.24 4.99
C GLU A 251 -14.81 5.27 3.92
N ARG A 252 -13.67 5.94 4.08
CA ARG A 252 -13.15 6.90 3.09
C ARG A 252 -12.80 6.19 1.78
N GLU A 253 -12.05 5.10 1.84
CA GLU A 253 -11.66 4.35 0.65
C GLU A 253 -12.88 3.74 -0.05
N PHE A 254 -13.88 3.24 0.70
CA PHE A 254 -15.13 2.72 0.15
C PHE A 254 -15.90 3.82 -0.60
N LYS A 255 -16.07 5.00 0.02
CA LYS A 255 -16.72 6.14 -0.64
C LYS A 255 -16.00 6.57 -1.90
N SER A 256 -14.66 6.66 -1.85
CA SER A 256 -13.84 7.00 -3.02
C SER A 256 -13.98 5.97 -4.14
N THR A 257 -13.91 4.68 -3.80
CA THR A 257 -13.93 3.58 -4.75
C THR A 257 -15.26 3.48 -5.52
N PHE A 258 -16.36 3.82 -4.85
CA PHE A 258 -17.71 3.80 -5.42
C PHE A 258 -18.24 5.18 -5.84
N SER A 259 -17.39 6.23 -5.82
CA SER A 259 -17.75 7.61 -6.16
C SER A 259 -18.99 8.11 -5.40
N ILE A 260 -19.08 7.82 -4.10
CA ILE A 260 -20.23 8.17 -3.25
C ILE A 260 -20.10 9.63 -2.77
N GLN A 261 -21.16 10.42 -2.92
CA GLN A 261 -21.20 11.78 -2.39
C GLN A 261 -21.03 11.78 -0.86
N LEU A 262 -20.16 12.65 -0.36
CA LEU A 262 -20.17 13.03 1.05
C LEU A 262 -21.41 13.89 1.27
N GLN A 263 -22.40 13.40 2.01
CA GLN A 263 -23.47 14.26 2.49
C GLN A 263 -22.84 15.33 3.38
N HIS A 264 -22.83 16.58 2.92
CA HIS A 264 -22.59 17.71 3.82
C HIS A 264 -23.65 17.64 4.93
N PRO A 265 -23.28 17.83 6.21
CA PRO A 265 -24.28 18.01 7.25
C PRO A 265 -25.16 19.18 6.83
N THR A 266 -26.45 18.92 6.61
CA THR A 266 -27.43 19.99 6.46
C THR A 266 -27.36 20.82 7.74
N ALA A 267 -26.99 22.09 7.59
CA ALA A 267 -27.10 23.06 8.67
C ALA A 267 -28.50 22.93 9.26
N SER A 268 -28.59 22.48 10.50
CA SER A 268 -29.85 22.42 11.22
C SER A 268 -30.38 23.85 11.26
N ASN A 269 -31.53 24.07 10.61
CA ASN A 269 -32.32 25.28 10.77
C ASN A 269 -32.56 25.47 12.27
N CYS A 270 -31.82 26.40 12.89
CA CYS A 270 -32.28 27.03 14.11
C CYS A 270 -33.52 27.84 13.74
N GLN A 271 -34.68 27.36 14.20
CA GLN A 271 -35.86 28.18 14.40
C GLN A 271 -35.62 29.13 15.57
#